data_AF-A0A977ICF5-F1
#
_entry.id   AF-A0A977ICF5-F1
#
_cell.length_a   1.000
_cell.length_b   1.000
_cell.length_c   1.000
_cell.angle_alpha   90.00
_cell.angle_beta   90.00
_cell.angle_gamma   90.00
#
_symmetry.space_group_name_H-M   'P 1'
#
loop_
_entity.id
_entity.type
_entity.pdbx_description
1 polymer ?
#
loop_
_entity_poly.entity_id
_entity_poly.type
_entity_poly.pdbx_seq_one_letter_code
_entity_poly.pdbx_strand_id
1 'polypeptide(L)' 'MSEESQGDITVLTKANTRSQSLRTTIPMSITRQLRLKEGGKLRWEIQAKDNNLVVVVSALAHNES' A
#
# COMPACT_ATOMS: atom_id res chain seq x y z
N MET A 1 18.67 -13.46 13.35
CA MET A 1 18.33 -12.10 12.92
C MET A 1 17.71 -12.23 11.55
N SER A 2 16.39 -12.30 11.49
CA SER A 2 15.64 -12.47 10.24
C SER A 2 15.71 -11.18 9.43
N GLU A 3 16.08 -11.28 8.16
CA GLU A 3 16.03 -10.18 7.20
C GLU A 3 14.59 -9.67 7.10
N GLU A 4 14.32 -8.51 7.71
CA GLU A 4 13.15 -7.72 7.36
C GLU A 4 13.34 -7.27 5.91
N SER A 5 12.75 -8.02 4.97
CA SER A 5 12.55 -7.53 3.62
C SER A 5 11.65 -6.31 3.73
N GLN A 6 12.25 -5.11 3.73
CA GLN A 6 11.53 -3.84 3.71
C GLN A 6 10.66 -3.84 2.46
N GLY A 7 9.38 -4.12 2.65
CA GLY A 7 8.39 -4.13 1.58
C GLY A 7 8.35 -2.81 0.80
N ASP A 8 7.76 -2.85 -0.40
CA ASP A 8 7.72 -1.71 -1.31
C ASP A 8 6.92 -0.53 -0.73
N ILE A 9 7.36 0.70 -1.02
CA ILE A 9 6.60 1.91 -0.71
C ILE A 9 6.12 2.54 -2.01
N THR A 10 4.81 2.76 -2.13
CA THR A 10 4.22 3.45 -3.27
C THR A 10 3.46 4.70 -2.85
N VAL A 11 3.33 5.64 -3.79
CA VAL A 11 2.56 6.86 -3.62
C VAL A 11 1.18 6.67 -4.26
N LEU A 12 0.13 7.02 -3.52
CA LEU A 12 -1.25 7.09 -4.00
C LEU A 12 -1.35 8.16 -5.08
N THR A 13 -1.54 7.72 -6.32
CA THR A 13 -1.77 8.57 -7.50
C THR A 13 -3.04 8.11 -8.20
N LYS A 14 -3.75 9.02 -8.87
CA LYS A 14 -4.86 8.61 -9.75
C LYS A 14 -4.37 7.61 -10.80
N ALA A 15 -5.22 6.63 -11.11
CA ALA A 15 -4.93 5.67 -12.17
C ALA A 15 -4.78 6.41 -13.50
N ASN A 16 -3.73 6.08 -14.25
CA ASN A 16 -3.53 6.56 -15.60
C ASN A 16 -3.13 5.38 -16.49
N THR A 17 -3.37 5.50 -17.79
CA THR A 17 -3.09 4.46 -18.78
C THR A 17 -1.65 4.46 -19.30
N ARG A 18 -0.78 5.36 -18.79
CA ARG A 18 0.57 5.59 -19.31
C ARG A 18 1.64 4.78 -18.56
N SER A 19 1.37 4.32 -17.34
CA SER A 19 2.32 3.51 -16.58
C SER A 19 2.20 2.02 -16.92
N GLN A 20 3.33 1.31 -16.96
CA GLN A 20 3.35 -0.15 -17.10
C GLN A 20 2.88 -0.89 -15.82
N SER A 21 2.79 -0.20 -14.68
CA SER A 21 2.32 -0.80 -13.44
C SER A 21 0.81 -1.03 -13.46
N LEU A 22 0.40 -2.22 -13.03
CA LEU A 22 -1.00 -2.54 -12.78
C LEU A 22 -1.49 -1.75 -11.55
N ARG A 23 -2.68 -1.16 -11.66
CA ARG A 23 -3.32 -0.40 -10.58
C ARG A 23 -4.55 -1.17 -10.11
N THR A 24 -4.74 -1.21 -8.80
CA THR A 24 -5.97 -1.74 -8.20
C THR A 24 -6.85 -0.61 -7.69
N THR A 25 -8.16 -0.84 -7.68
CA THR A 25 -9.12 0.10 -7.06
C THR A 25 -9.11 -0.13 -5.55
N ILE A 26 -8.96 0.95 -4.78
CA ILE A 26 -9.11 0.90 -3.32
C ILE A 26 -10.57 1.25 -3.00
N PRO A 27 -11.34 0.37 -2.33
CA PRO A 27 -12.71 0.67 -1.95
C PRO A 27 -12.81 1.91 -1.05
N MET A 28 -13.87 2.70 -1.25
CA MET A 28 -14.06 3.97 -0.54
C MET A 28 -14.13 3.82 0.99
N SER A 29 -14.60 2.68 1.49
CA SER A 29 -14.60 2.36 2.93
C SER A 29 -13.18 2.37 3.51
N ILE A 30 -12.23 1.74 2.82
CA ILE A 30 -10.83 1.67 3.21
C ILE A 30 -10.18 3.04 3.13
N THR A 31 -10.42 3.77 2.04
CA THR A 31 -9.91 5.15 1.87
C THR A 31 -10.30 6.04 3.04
N ARG A 32 -11.56 5.96 3.50
CA ARG A 32 -12.06 6.77 4.63
C ARG A 32 -11.48 6.33 5.97
N GLN A 33 -11.48 5.02 6.26
CA GLN A 33 -10.97 4.49 7.52
C GLN A 33 -9.48 4.82 7.72
N LEU A 34 -8.68 4.68 6.67
CA LEU A 34 -7.25 4.96 6.68
C LEU A 34 -6.90 6.42 6.32
N ARG A 35 -7.92 7.28 6.13
CA ARG A 35 -7.77 8.69 5.74
C ARG A 35 -6.82 8.90 4.55
N LEU A 36 -6.86 7.99 3.58
CA LEU A 36 -5.99 8.03 2.40
C LEU A 36 -6.34 9.23 1.52
N LYS A 37 -5.31 9.92 1.05
CA LYS A 37 -5.41 11.02 0.09
C LYS A 37 -4.38 10.83 -1.02
N GLU A 38 -4.61 11.47 -2.16
CA GLU A 38 -3.60 11.57 -3.22
C GLU A 38 -2.30 12.17 -2.65
N GLY A 39 -1.16 11.59 -3.02
CA GLY A 39 0.15 11.90 -2.42
C GLY A 39 0.48 11.12 -1.14
N GLY A 40 -0.49 10.42 -0.54
CA GLY A 40 -0.27 9.52 0.60
C GLY A 40 0.65 8.35 0.24
N LYS A 41 1.35 7.79 1.23
CA LYS A 41 2.26 6.65 1.02
C LYS A 41 1.67 5.36 1.60
N LEU A 42 1.79 4.28 0.85
CA LEU A 42 1.42 2.93 1.27
C LEU A 42 2.67 2.05 1.32
N ARG A 43 2.79 1.23 2.36
CA ARG A 43 3.78 0.15 2.45
C ARG A 43 3.11 -1.17 2.09
N TRP A 44 3.83 -1.98 1.31
CA TRP A 44 3.39 -3.26 0.77
C TRP A 44 4.35 -4.34 1.24
N GLU A 45 3.86 -5.34 1.94
CA GLU A 45 4.65 -6.47 2.42
C GLU A 45 4.05 -7.78 1.93
N ILE A 46 4.90 -8.75 1.58
CA ILE A 46 4.48 -10.11 1.25
C ILE A 46 4.83 -10.99 2.43
N GLN A 47 3.83 -11.69 2.96
CA GLN A 47 3.97 -12.60 4.09
C GLN A 47 3.43 -13.97 3.70
N ALA A 48 4.12 -15.04 4.11
CA ALA A 48 3.60 -16.39 3.98
C ALA A 48 2.74 -16.72 5.21
N LYS A 49 1.46 -17.04 5.00
CA LYS A 49 0.52 -17.40 6.07
C LYS A 49 -0.44 -18.49 5.61
N ASP A 50 -0.56 -19.56 6.40
CA ASP A 50 -1.49 -20.68 6.15
C ASP A 50 -1.42 -21.23 4.72
N ASN A 51 -0.20 -21.46 4.23
CA ASN A 51 0.10 -21.92 2.87
C ASN A 51 -0.35 -20.94 1.74
N ASN A 52 -0.58 -19.68 2.09
CA ASN A 52 -0.89 -18.60 1.15
C ASN A 52 0.18 -17.50 1.19
N LEU A 53 0.36 -16.83 0.07
CA LEU A 53 1.06 -15.54 0.03
C LEU A 53 0.03 -14.42 0.26
N VAL A 54 0.24 -13.65 1.31
CA VAL A 54 -0.63 -12.54 1.71
C VAL A 54 0.11 -11.23 1.46
N VAL A 55 -0.52 -10.34 0.69
CA VAL A 55 -0.03 -8.98 0.53
C VAL A 55 -0.68 -8.11 1.60
N VAL A 56 0.13 -7.61 2.53
CA VAL A 56 -0.29 -6.69 3.59
C VAL A 56 -0.01 -5.26 3.13
N VAL A 57 -1.05 -4.43 3.14
CA VAL A 57 -0.97 -3.02 2.75
C VAL A 57 -1.26 -2.15 3.96
N SER A 58 -0.35 -1.25 4.29
CA SER A 58 -0.51 -0.32 5.43
C SER A 58 -0.32 1.13 4.99
N ALA A 59 -1.12 2.02 5.57
CA ALA A 59 -0.96 3.46 5.38
C ALA A 59 0.19 3.97 6.25
N LEU A 60 1.15 4.67 5.64
CA LEU A 60 2.17 5.37 6.40
C LEU A 60 1.57 6.70 6.87
N ALA A 61 1.41 6.86 8.19
CA ALA A 61 0.87 8.07 8.78
C ALA A 61 1.68 9.30 8.31
N HIS A 62 0.98 10.39 7.98
CA HIS A 62 1.58 11.71 7.96
C HIS A 62 1.75 12.10 9.44
N ASN A 63 2.97 12.03 9.95
CA ASN A 63 3.30 12.77 11.17
C ASN A 63 3.23 14.26 10.77
N GLU A 64 2.06 14.87 10.91
CA GLU A 64 1.95 16.33 10.88
C GLU A 64 2.73 16.85 12.09
N SER A 65 3.83 17.56 11.81
CA SER A 65 4.60 18.33 12.80
C SER A 65 3.99 19.71 12.95
#